data_AF-A0A662JUW9-F1
#
_entry.id   AF-A0A662JUW9-F1
#
_cell.length_a   1.000
_cell.length_b   1.000
_cell.length_c   1.000
_cell.angle_alpha   90.00
_cell.angle_beta   90.00
_cell.angle_gamma   90.00
#
_symmetry.space_group_name_H-M   'P 1'
#
loop_
_entity.id
_entity.type
_entity.pdbx_description
1 polymer ?
#
loop_
_entity_poly.entity_id
_entity_poly.type
_entity_poly.pdbx_seq_one_letter_code
_entity_poly.pdbx_strand_id
1 'polypeptide(L)'
;MGIASRIFGEKKTGLTEGYIDLEKYIESKKEEETPAKMYVKVGEIQRYEDLKNFTDQVYGGNILILDFSPIAEEEVILKRITNELKKMANDIDGDIAGIGNNLMIISPSGVKIDRRKIRGKYA
;
A
#
# COMPACT_ATOMS: atom_id res chain seq x y z
N MET A 1 38.63 -53.06 31.77
CA MET A 1 38.00 -51.92 32.47
C MET A 1 37.38 -51.02 31.41
N GLY A 2 36.12 -50.65 31.40
CA GLY A 2 35.07 -50.83 32.37
C GLY A 2 33.71 -50.63 31.69
N ILE A 3 32.69 -51.04 32.42
CA ILE A 3 31.28 -51.23 32.04
C ILE A 3 30.53 -49.89 31.88
N ALA A 4 31.27 -48.78 31.72
CA ALA A 4 30.76 -47.40 31.75
C ALA A 4 30.40 -46.83 30.36
N SER A 5 30.78 -47.49 29.26
CA SER A 5 30.51 -46.97 27.90
C SER A 5 29.16 -47.40 27.30
N ARG A 6 28.28 -48.06 28.07
CA ARG A 6 26.92 -48.45 27.64
C ARG A 6 25.78 -47.62 28.24
N ILE A 7 26.08 -46.62 29.06
CA ILE A 7 25.06 -45.80 29.74
C ILE A 7 25.14 -44.30 29.39
N PHE A 8 26.23 -43.84 28.77
CA PHE A 8 26.24 -42.51 28.17
C PHE A 8 25.63 -42.58 26.77
N GLY A 9 24.33 -42.32 26.72
CA GLY A 9 23.56 -42.23 25.49
C GLY A 9 24.22 -41.28 24.50
N GLU A 10 24.54 -41.81 23.32
CA GLU A 10 24.66 -41.02 22.10
C GLU A 10 23.44 -40.11 22.03
N LYS A 11 23.63 -38.79 22.14
CA LYS A 11 22.72 -37.84 21.52
C LYS A 11 22.87 -38.03 20.00
N LYS A 12 22.24 -39.07 19.47
CA LYS A 12 21.80 -39.08 18.09
C LYS A 12 20.81 -37.92 18.01
N THR A 13 21.27 -36.81 17.44
CA THR A 13 20.43 -35.80 16.84
C THR A 13 19.43 -36.53 15.97
N GLY A 14 18.21 -36.70 16.50
CA GLY A 14 17.13 -37.34 15.78
C GLY A 14 16.85 -36.52 14.54
N LEU A 15 17.37 -36.96 13.40
CA LEU A 15 16.58 -36.97 12.19
C LEU A 15 15.50 -38.02 12.43
N THR A 16 14.44 -37.63 13.12
CA THR A 16 13.18 -38.35 13.08
C THR A 16 12.61 -38.15 11.68
N GLU A 17 12.89 -39.11 10.80
CA GLU A 17 12.16 -39.32 9.56
C GLU A 17 10.65 -39.25 9.84
N GLY A 18 9.99 -38.19 9.36
CA GLY A 18 8.53 -38.11 9.32
C GLY A 18 7.86 -37.03 10.17
N TYR A 19 8.58 -36.29 11.01
CA TYR A 19 8.00 -35.13 11.70
C TYR A 19 8.38 -33.85 10.97
N ILE A 20 7.41 -33.27 10.27
CA ILE A 20 7.51 -31.87 9.82
C ILE A 20 7.45 -31.04 11.11
N ASP A 21 8.55 -30.34 11.38
CA ASP A 21 8.60 -29.31 12.41
C ASP A 21 7.60 -28.20 12.01
N LEU A 22 6.40 -28.25 12.59
CA LEU A 22 5.29 -27.35 12.22
C LEU A 22 5.66 -25.90 12.47
N GLU A 23 6.51 -25.60 13.46
CA GLU A 23 6.98 -24.24 13.72
C GLU A 23 7.88 -23.76 12.58
N LYS A 24 8.79 -24.57 12.07
CA LYS A 24 9.58 -24.23 10.87
C LYS A 24 8.74 -24.18 9.59
N TYR A 25 7.73 -25.05 9.46
CA TYR A 25 6.80 -25.00 8.33
C TYR A 25 5.97 -23.72 8.37
N ILE A 26 5.46 -23.31 9.54
CA ILE A 26 4.71 -22.06 9.74
C ILE A 26 5.64 -20.84 9.59
N GLU A 27 6.90 -20.90 10.02
CA GLU A 27 7.88 -19.83 9.76
C GLU A 27 8.22 -19.70 8.27
N SER A 28 8.36 -20.82 7.56
CA SER A 28 8.54 -20.84 6.09
C SER A 28 7.26 -20.48 5.31
N LYS A 29 6.12 -20.51 6.00
CA LYS A 29 4.78 -20.18 5.51
C LYS A 29 4.21 -18.94 6.18
N LYS A 30 5.08 -18.08 6.75
CA LYS A 30 4.85 -16.64 6.62
C LYS A 30 4.87 -16.44 5.12
N GLU A 31 3.69 -16.51 4.51
CA GLU A 31 3.46 -16.06 3.17
C GLU A 31 4.10 -14.68 3.13
N GLU A 32 5.27 -14.58 2.51
CA GLU A 32 5.79 -13.31 2.05
C GLU A 32 4.68 -12.82 1.14
N GLU A 33 3.80 -11.98 1.70
CA GLU A 33 2.64 -11.48 0.98
C GLU A 33 3.17 -10.95 -0.34
N THR A 34 2.79 -11.59 -1.44
CA THR A 34 3.29 -11.20 -2.75
C THR A 34 2.93 -9.73 -2.91
N PRO A 35 3.91 -8.82 -3.07
CA PRO A 35 3.65 -7.40 -3.06
C PRO A 35 2.61 -7.06 -4.14
N ALA A 36 1.66 -6.22 -3.79
CA ALA A 36 0.62 -5.83 -4.75
C ALA A 36 1.28 -5.10 -5.91
N LYS A 37 0.83 -5.40 -7.14
CA LYS A 37 1.30 -4.71 -8.35
C LYS A 37 0.98 -3.22 -8.33
N MET A 38 -0.13 -2.84 -7.68
CA MET A 38 -0.60 -1.47 -7.54
C MET A 38 -1.26 -1.34 -6.16
N TYR A 39 -0.94 -0.26 -5.45
CA TYR A 39 -1.60 0.10 -4.20
C TYR A 39 -2.56 1.28 -4.40
N VAL A 40 -3.60 1.31 -3.57
CA VAL A 40 -4.30 2.56 -3.25
C VAL A 40 -3.62 3.14 -2.02
N LYS A 41 -2.95 4.26 -2.17
CA LYS A 41 -2.29 4.99 -1.09
C LYS A 41 -3.22 6.08 -0.58
N VAL A 42 -3.25 6.28 0.72
CA VAL A 42 -3.97 7.38 1.36
C VAL A 42 -2.93 8.34 1.91
N GLY A 43 -3.08 9.62 1.62
CA GLY A 43 -2.21 10.69 2.11
C GLY A 43 -3.02 11.85 2.64
N GLU A 44 -2.41 12.67 3.49
CA GLU A 44 -2.93 13.95 3.96
C GLU A 44 -1.93 15.03 3.57
N ILE A 45 -2.37 16.05 2.84
CA ILE A 45 -1.51 17.17 2.45
C ILE A 45 -1.63 18.29 3.47
N GLN A 46 -0.49 18.67 4.06
CA GLN A 46 -0.42 19.73 5.07
C GLN A 46 0.18 21.01 4.51
N ARG A 47 1.04 20.89 3.49
CA ARG A 47 1.71 22.03 2.84
C ARG A 47 2.10 21.68 1.42
N TYR A 48 2.49 22.71 0.66
CA TYR A 48 2.86 22.57 -0.75
C TYR A 48 4.03 21.60 -0.98
N GLU A 49 4.99 21.56 -0.07
CA GLU A 49 6.19 20.73 -0.16
C GLU A 49 5.89 19.22 -0.15
N ASP A 50 4.74 18.82 0.42
CA ASP A 50 4.33 17.42 0.48
C ASP A 50 3.94 16.89 -0.91
N LEU A 51 3.61 17.78 -1.85
CA LEU A 51 3.11 17.46 -3.18
C LEU A 51 4.04 16.50 -3.94
N LYS A 52 5.35 16.69 -3.82
CA LYS A 52 6.34 15.84 -4.50
C LYS A 52 6.20 14.38 -4.10
N ASN A 53 6.04 14.10 -2.80
CA ASN A 53 5.91 12.74 -2.30
C ASN A 53 4.66 12.06 -2.84
N PHE A 54 3.58 12.81 -3.00
CA PHE A 54 2.32 12.33 -3.55
C PHE A 54 2.38 12.07 -5.05
N THR A 55 2.98 12.98 -5.83
CA THR A 55 3.14 12.78 -7.28
C THR A 55 4.02 11.57 -7.57
N ASP A 56 5.09 11.36 -6.78
CA ASP A 56 5.99 10.22 -6.95
C ASP A 56 5.25 8.88 -6.79
N GLN A 57 4.23 8.80 -5.91
CA GLN A 57 3.40 7.59 -5.78
C GLN A 57 2.58 7.31 -7.04
N VAL A 58 2.00 8.35 -7.65
CA VAL A 58 1.16 8.22 -8.85
C VAL A 58 2.02 7.88 -10.06
N TYR A 59 3.19 8.51 -10.22
CA TYR A 59 4.18 8.11 -11.23
C TYR A 59 4.65 6.66 -11.05
N GLY A 60 4.76 6.19 -9.80
CA GLY A 60 5.01 4.79 -9.47
C GLY A 60 3.86 3.83 -9.79
N GLY A 61 2.78 4.31 -10.40
CA GLY A 61 1.63 3.50 -10.82
C GLY A 61 0.62 3.25 -9.71
N ASN A 62 0.68 3.97 -8.57
CA ASN A 62 -0.31 3.81 -7.51
C ASN A 62 -1.47 4.79 -7.68
N ILE A 63 -2.63 4.43 -7.13
CA ILE A 63 -3.76 5.34 -6.97
C ILE A 63 -3.55 6.09 -5.65
N LEU A 64 -3.79 7.40 -5.64
CA LEU A 64 -3.70 8.23 -4.44
C LEU A 64 -5.08 8.76 -4.06
N ILE A 65 -5.49 8.55 -2.82
CA ILE A 65 -6.56 9.32 -2.16
C ILE A 65 -5.88 10.33 -1.26
N LEU A 66 -6.14 11.61 -1.51
CA LEU A 66 -5.50 12.72 -0.81
C LEU A 66 -6.54 13.49 -0.02
N ASP A 67 -6.35 13.54 1.29
CA ASP A 67 -7.07 14.42 2.20
C ASP A 67 -6.42 15.80 2.20
N PHE A 68 -7.19 16.82 1.83
CA PHE A 68 -6.76 18.22 1.81
C PHE A 68 -7.42 19.07 2.90
N SER A 69 -8.09 18.44 3.87
CA SER A 69 -8.70 19.13 5.02
C SER A 69 -7.77 20.15 5.69
N PRO A 70 -6.47 19.87 5.93
CA PRO A 70 -5.59 20.81 6.62
C PRO A 70 -5.40 22.16 5.92
N ILE A 71 -5.52 22.17 4.58
CA ILE A 71 -5.32 23.36 3.74
C ILE A 71 -6.62 23.82 3.06
N ALA A 72 -7.78 23.31 3.50
CA ALA A 72 -9.06 23.56 2.84
C ALA A 72 -9.46 25.04 2.85
N GLU A 73 -9.08 25.79 3.89
CA GLU A 73 -9.34 27.23 4.02
C GLU A 73 -8.29 28.09 3.29
N GLU A 74 -7.16 27.50 2.88
CA GLU A 74 -6.07 28.19 2.18
C GLU A 74 -6.30 28.17 0.66
N GLU A 75 -7.34 28.87 0.19
CA GLU A 75 -7.83 28.79 -1.21
C GLU A 75 -6.74 28.95 -2.28
N VAL A 76 -5.78 29.86 -2.05
CA VAL A 76 -4.67 30.11 -2.99
C VAL A 76 -3.75 28.89 -3.09
N ILE A 77 -3.40 28.30 -1.95
CA ILE A 77 -2.53 27.13 -1.88
C ILE A 77 -3.26 25.90 -2.45
N LEU A 78 -4.51 25.68 -2.03
CA LEU A 78 -5.34 24.58 -2.51
C LEU A 78 -5.52 24.63 -4.04
N LYS A 79 -5.79 25.82 -4.60
CA LYS A 79 -5.90 26.01 -6.04
C LYS A 79 -4.60 25.70 -6.77
N ARG A 80 -3.46 26.13 -6.22
CA ARG A 80 -2.14 25.84 -6.79
C ARG A 80 -1.87 24.33 -6.81
N ILE A 81 -2.02 23.66 -5.68
CA ILE A 81 -1.85 22.20 -5.54
C ILE A 81 -2.77 21.46 -6.50
N THR A 82 -4.06 21.82 -6.53
CA THR A 82 -5.04 21.18 -7.41
C THR A 82 -4.67 21.34 -8.89
N ASN A 83 -4.17 22.50 -9.30
CA ASN A 83 -3.74 22.74 -10.68
C ASN A 83 -2.50 21.91 -11.04
N GLU A 84 -1.54 21.78 -10.13
CA GLU A 84 -0.35 20.97 -10.35
C GLU A 84 -0.69 19.48 -10.41
N LEU A 85 -1.57 18.98 -9.54
CA LEU A 85 -2.07 17.60 -9.61
C LEU A 85 -2.85 17.32 -10.90
N LYS A 86 -3.68 18.27 -11.35
CA LYS A 86 -4.39 18.17 -12.65
C LYS A 86 -3.42 18.12 -13.81
N LYS A 87 -2.39 18.98 -13.80
CA LYS A 87 -1.37 19.00 -14.85
C LYS A 87 -0.62 17.67 -14.88
N MET A 88 -0.14 17.19 -13.73
CA MET A 88 0.52 15.90 -13.60
C MET A 88 -0.36 14.75 -14.11
N ALA A 89 -1.63 14.69 -13.69
CA ALA A 89 -2.56 13.66 -14.14
C ALA A 89 -2.75 13.69 -15.67
N ASN A 90 -2.85 14.88 -16.28
CA ASN A 90 -2.92 15.01 -17.73
C ASN A 90 -1.62 14.56 -18.43
N ASP A 91 -0.45 14.93 -17.87
CA ASP A 91 0.86 14.59 -18.43
C ASP A 91 1.10 13.07 -18.50
N ILE A 92 0.48 12.30 -17.59
CA ILE A 92 0.57 10.83 -17.55
C ILE A 92 -0.66 10.10 -18.12
N ASP A 93 -1.61 10.82 -18.73
CA ASP A 93 -2.93 10.28 -19.13
C ASP A 93 -3.66 9.54 -17.98
N GLY A 94 -3.52 10.04 -16.76
CA GLY A 94 -4.27 9.64 -15.59
C GLY A 94 -5.63 10.32 -15.48
N ASP A 95 -6.18 10.37 -14.27
CA ASP A 95 -7.42 11.09 -13.98
C ASP A 95 -7.43 11.61 -12.53
N ILE A 96 -8.18 12.67 -12.28
CA ILE A 96 -8.35 13.29 -10.96
C ILE A 96 -9.81 13.71 -10.73
N ALA A 97 -10.32 13.46 -9.52
CA ALA A 97 -11.65 13.90 -9.11
C ALA A 97 -11.72 14.23 -7.62
N GLY A 98 -12.57 15.18 -7.25
CA GLY A 98 -12.94 15.41 -5.86
C GLY A 98 -13.93 14.36 -5.35
N ILE A 99 -13.79 13.95 -4.10
CA ILE A 99 -14.69 13.06 -3.37
C ILE A 99 -15.19 13.81 -2.13
N GLY A 100 -16.50 14.08 -2.08
CA GLY A 100 -17.07 14.84 -0.98
C GLY A 100 -16.52 16.27 -0.94
N ASN A 101 -16.17 16.74 0.26
CA ASN A 101 -15.77 18.14 0.50
C ASN A 101 -14.25 18.32 0.64
N ASN A 102 -13.53 17.28 1.04
CA ASN A 102 -12.16 17.38 1.54
C ASN A 102 -11.21 16.27 1.05
N LEU A 103 -11.70 15.37 0.18
CA LEU A 103 -10.87 14.34 -0.42
C LEU A 103 -10.77 14.55 -1.93
N MET A 104 -9.63 14.15 -2.49
CA MET A 104 -9.48 13.98 -3.94
C MET A 104 -8.82 12.65 -4.24
N ILE A 105 -9.19 12.03 -5.36
CA ILE A 105 -8.57 10.83 -5.87
C ILE A 105 -7.79 11.16 -7.13
N ILE A 106 -6.58 10.64 -7.23
CA ILE A 106 -5.69 10.75 -8.38
C ILE A 106 -5.32 9.34 -8.82
N SER A 107 -5.45 9.06 -10.10
CA SER A 107 -5.20 7.75 -10.69
C SER A 107 -4.09 7.80 -11.74
N PRO A 108 -3.28 6.74 -11.87
CA PRO A 108 -2.21 6.65 -12.86
C PRO A 108 -2.77 6.37 -14.26
N SER A 109 -1.88 6.32 -15.25
CA SER A 109 -2.23 5.94 -16.62
C SER A 109 -3.00 4.62 -16.71
N GLY A 110 -3.98 4.56 -17.61
CA GLY A 110 -4.80 3.36 -17.82
C GLY A 110 -5.89 3.13 -16.77
N VAL A 111 -6.03 4.01 -15.78
CA VAL A 111 -7.12 4.00 -14.78
C VAL A 111 -7.90 5.31 -14.92
N LYS A 112 -9.22 5.24 -15.01
CA LYS A 112 -10.10 6.43 -15.10
C LYS A 112 -11.17 6.40 -14.02
N ILE A 113 -11.61 7.59 -13.59
CA ILE A 113 -12.61 7.74 -12.54
C ILE A 113 -13.99 7.89 -13.20
N ASP A 114 -14.84 6.86 -13.11
CA ASP A 114 -16.24 6.99 -13.53
C ASP A 114 -17.00 7.88 -12.54
N ARG A 115 -17.42 9.05 -13.02
CA ARG A 115 -18.15 10.05 -12.22
C ARG A 115 -19.64 9.73 -12.11
N ARG A 116 -20.12 8.68 -12.79
CA ARG A 116 -21.49 8.17 -12.64
C ARG A 116 -21.54 7.28 -11.40
N LYS A 117 -22.03 7.86 -10.30
CA LYS A 117 -22.18 7.15 -9.04
C LYS A 117 -23.15 5.99 -9.21
N ILE A 118 -22.69 4.78 -8.88
CA ILE A 118 -23.58 3.63 -8.66
C ILE A 118 -24.31 3.88 -7.33
N ARG A 119 -25.64 3.92 -7.37
CA ARG A 119 -26.48 4.09 -6.19
C ARG A 119 -27.13 2.76 -5.82
N GLY A 120 -27.25 2.49 -4.52
CA GLY A 120 -28.03 1.36 -4.04
C GLY A 120 -29.51 1.53 -4.38
N LYS A 121 -30.24 0.42 -4.55
CA LYS A 121 -31.69 0.42 -4.86
C LYS A 121 -32.59 1.03 -3.78
N TYR A 122 -32.04 1.33 -2.60
CA TYR A 122 -32.78 1.82 -1.43
C TYR A 122 -32.27 3.19 -0.94
N ALA A 123 -31.55 3.92 -1.79
CA ALA A 123 -31.09 5.28 -1.52
C ALA A 123 -32.14 6.32 -1.95
#